data_AF-A0AAV2BHL8-F1
#
_entry.id   AF-A0AAV2BHL8-F1
#
_cell.length_a   1.000
_cell.length_b   1.000
_cell.length_c   1.000
_cell.angle_alpha   90.00
_cell.angle_beta   90.00
_cell.angle_gamma   90.00
#
_symmetry.space_group_name_H-M   'P 1'
#
loop_
_entity.id
_entity.type
_entity.pdbx_description
1 polymer ?
#
loop_
_entity_poly.entity_id
_entity_poly.type
_entity_poly.pdbx_seq_one_letter_code
_entity_poly.pdbx_strand_id
1 'polypeptide(L)'
;MNFLSVLRPLMTRRIAMNIRRNYAKDIKFGPEVRALMLQGVDVLADAVAVTMGPKGRNVIIEQSWGSPKITKDGVTVAKAIELKDKFQNIGAKLVQDVANNTNEEAGDGTTTATVLARAIAKEGFEKISKGTNPIEFRKGVMMAVERIVDELKKNSKPVTTPEEIAQVATISANGDRAIGDLISNAMKKVGNDGVITVKDGKTLIDELEVIEGMKFDRGYISPYFINTAKGAKIEYQNALVLFSEKKISSVQSIIPALELANQQRKPLIIVAEDVDGEALSTMVLNRLKVGLQVAAVKAPGFGDNRKSTLHDMAIATGGIVFGDDADLVKLEDLKPHDLGEVSEVVITKDDTLLLKGKGNKADIDRRVTQIKDEIEQTTSQYEKEKLQERLARLSNGVALLKVGGSSEVEVNEKKDRVNDALNATRAAVEEGIVAGGGTALLRCLPALDQIKVENEDQRTGIFFICFYL
;
A
#
# COMPACT_ATOMS: atom_id res chain seq x y z
N MET A 1 -63.69 -45.19 -35.11
CA MET A 1 -63.83 -45.52 -33.68
C MET A 1 -62.43 -45.68 -33.08
N ASN A 2 -62.27 -45.24 -31.83
CA ASN A 2 -61.06 -45.25 -30.97
C ASN A 2 -60.31 -43.90 -30.94
N PHE A 3 -60.63 -42.99 -30.01
CA PHE A 3 -60.40 -42.95 -28.55
C PHE A 3 -59.07 -42.28 -28.17
N LEU A 4 -59.21 -41.21 -27.38
CA LEU A 4 -58.18 -40.44 -26.69
C LEU A 4 -57.19 -41.31 -25.89
N SER A 5 -55.93 -40.90 -25.81
CA SER A 5 -55.29 -40.52 -24.52
C SER A 5 -53.78 -40.23 -24.64
N VAL A 6 -53.43 -38.99 -24.28
CA VAL A 6 -52.31 -38.58 -23.41
C VAL A 6 -51.01 -39.40 -23.47
N LEU A 7 -50.04 -38.90 -24.25
CA LEU A 7 -48.62 -39.14 -24.00
C LEU A 7 -47.95 -37.81 -23.62
N ARG A 8 -47.86 -37.56 -22.32
CA ARG A 8 -46.91 -36.59 -21.75
C ARG A 8 -45.50 -37.04 -22.13
N PRO A 9 -44.65 -36.20 -22.74
CA PRO A 9 -43.22 -36.47 -22.71
C PRO A 9 -42.77 -36.25 -21.27
N LEU A 10 -42.32 -37.33 -20.63
CA LEU A 10 -41.48 -37.27 -19.45
C LEU A 10 -40.24 -36.42 -19.82
N MET A 11 -40.31 -35.10 -19.56
CA MET A 11 -39.11 -34.30 -19.40
C MET A 11 -38.37 -34.91 -18.22
N THR A 12 -37.47 -35.83 -18.53
CA THR A 12 -36.36 -36.20 -17.68
C THR A 12 -35.61 -34.88 -17.44
N ARG A 13 -35.89 -34.25 -16.29
CA ARG A 13 -34.97 -33.29 -15.68
C ARG A 13 -33.66 -34.03 -15.56
N ARG A 14 -32.77 -33.88 -16.55
CA ARG A 14 -31.34 -34.05 -16.36
C ARG A 14 -30.99 -33.01 -15.31
N ILE A 15 -31.04 -33.43 -14.05
CA ILE A 15 -30.32 -32.78 -12.98
C ILE A 15 -28.88 -32.80 -13.46
N ALA A 16 -28.41 -31.66 -13.97
CA ALA A 16 -26.99 -31.41 -14.08
C ALA A 16 -26.48 -31.53 -12.65
N MET A 17 -25.96 -32.71 -12.29
CA MET A 17 -25.10 -32.83 -11.13
C MET A 17 -23.95 -31.88 -11.42
N ASN A 18 -24.01 -30.70 -10.81
CA ASN A 18 -22.84 -29.89 -10.57
C ASN A 18 -21.88 -30.81 -9.83
N ILE A 19 -20.97 -31.45 -10.57
CA ILE A 19 -19.80 -32.09 -10.00
C ILE A 19 -18.99 -30.94 -9.43
N ARG A 20 -19.33 -30.53 -8.20
CA ARG A 20 -18.39 -29.82 -7.35
C ARG A 20 -17.23 -30.80 -7.22
N ARG A 21 -16.11 -30.49 -7.87
CA ARG A 21 -14.83 -31.16 -7.63
C ARG A 21 -14.48 -30.91 -6.17
N ASN A 22 -14.98 -31.75 -5.28
CA ASN A 22 -14.54 -31.79 -3.90
C ASN A 22 -13.23 -32.56 -3.92
N TYR A 23 -12.11 -31.85 -3.80
CA TYR A 23 -10.81 -32.46 -3.63
C TYR A 23 -10.79 -33.17 -2.27
N ALA A 24 -10.30 -34.42 -2.25
CA ALA A 24 -10.00 -35.11 -1.00
C ALA A 24 -9.06 -34.23 -0.15
N LYS A 25 -9.37 -34.13 1.15
CA LYS A 25 -8.60 -33.32 2.11
C LYS A 25 -7.84 -34.25 3.04
N ASP A 26 -6.58 -33.93 3.28
CA ASP A 26 -5.77 -34.55 4.32
C ASP A 26 -5.94 -33.75 5.63
N ILE A 27 -6.17 -34.45 6.73
CA ILE A 27 -6.50 -33.85 8.03
C ILE A 27 -5.59 -34.47 9.10
N LYS A 28 -4.82 -33.62 9.77
CA LYS A 28 -3.95 -33.99 10.89
C LYS A 28 -4.37 -33.28 12.17
N PHE A 29 -4.13 -33.91 13.31
CA PHE A 29 -4.56 -33.43 14.62
C PHE A 29 -3.41 -33.38 15.62
N GLY A 30 -3.56 -32.51 16.63
CA GLY A 30 -2.74 -32.56 17.84
C GLY A 30 -1.29 -32.08 17.67
N PRO A 31 -0.34 -32.64 18.43
CA PRO A 31 1.06 -32.19 18.44
C PRO A 31 1.80 -32.37 17.11
N GLU A 32 1.48 -33.42 16.34
CA GLU A 32 2.17 -33.72 15.08
C GLU A 32 2.01 -32.61 14.04
N VAL A 33 0.78 -32.09 13.87
CA VAL A 33 0.54 -30.97 12.94
C VAL A 33 1.18 -29.67 13.44
N ARG A 34 1.20 -29.45 14.76
CA ARG A 34 1.87 -28.27 15.33
C ARG A 34 3.37 -28.30 15.08
N ALA A 35 4.01 -29.47 15.20
CA ALA A 35 5.42 -29.62 14.89
C ALA A 35 5.73 -29.36 13.41
N LEU A 36 4.88 -29.84 12.49
CA LEU A 36 5.02 -29.56 11.06
C LEU A 36 4.81 -28.08 10.73
N MET A 37 3.80 -27.44 11.30
CA MET A 37 3.60 -26.00 11.13
C MET A 37 4.77 -25.20 11.68
N LEU A 38 5.29 -25.57 12.87
CA LEU A 38 6.43 -24.90 13.48
C LEU A 38 7.70 -25.03 12.65
N GLN A 39 7.95 -26.18 12.02
CA GLN A 39 9.05 -26.32 11.06
C GLN A 39 8.93 -25.34 9.90
N GLY A 40 7.72 -25.12 9.38
CA GLY A 40 7.49 -24.13 8.33
C GLY A 40 7.73 -22.69 8.80
N VAL A 41 7.31 -22.38 10.03
CA VAL A 41 7.60 -21.10 10.70
C VAL A 41 9.11 -20.88 10.85
N ASP A 42 9.84 -21.88 11.35
CA ASP A 42 11.29 -21.82 11.57
C ASP A 42 12.04 -21.63 10.25
N VAL A 43 11.70 -22.38 9.19
CA VAL A 43 12.36 -22.22 7.87
C VAL A 43 12.20 -20.81 7.32
N LEU A 44 10.99 -20.23 7.38
CA LEU A 44 10.77 -18.87 6.90
C LEU A 44 11.48 -17.85 7.78
N ALA A 45 11.33 -17.95 9.11
CA ALA A 45 11.88 -16.99 10.03
C ALA A 45 13.42 -17.04 10.09
N ASP A 46 14.05 -18.20 9.89
CA ASP A 46 15.52 -18.31 9.81
C ASP A 46 16.07 -17.63 8.55
N ALA A 47 15.36 -17.76 7.42
CA ALA A 47 15.72 -17.08 6.19
C ALA A 47 15.55 -15.55 6.28
N VAL A 48 14.55 -15.07 7.04
CA VAL A 48 14.31 -13.63 7.24
C VAL A 48 15.22 -13.05 8.32
N ALA A 49 15.45 -13.75 9.44
CA ALA A 49 16.18 -13.24 10.60
C ALA A 49 17.63 -12.85 10.28
N VAL A 50 18.26 -13.46 9.28
CA VAL A 50 19.63 -13.12 8.87
C VAL A 50 19.75 -11.71 8.29
N THR A 51 18.66 -11.06 7.89
CA THR A 51 18.67 -9.69 7.37
C THR A 51 18.62 -8.63 8.48
N MET A 52 18.40 -9.03 9.73
CA MET A 52 18.18 -8.10 10.84
C MET A 52 19.43 -7.27 11.21
N GLY A 53 19.22 -5.96 11.36
CA GLY A 53 20.18 -5.03 11.94
C GLY A 53 21.35 -4.66 11.04
N PRO A 54 22.30 -3.84 11.53
CA PRO A 54 23.38 -3.28 10.71
C PRO A 54 24.38 -4.34 10.21
N LYS A 55 24.46 -5.49 10.88
CA LYS A 55 25.27 -6.65 10.49
C LYS A 55 24.46 -7.73 9.76
N GLY A 56 23.21 -7.43 9.40
CA GLY A 56 22.37 -8.29 8.60
C GLY A 56 22.96 -8.56 7.23
N ARG A 57 22.78 -9.79 6.73
CA ARG A 57 23.28 -10.27 5.45
C ARG A 57 22.20 -10.19 4.38
N ASN A 58 22.63 -10.12 3.12
CA ASN A 58 21.72 -10.15 1.98
C ASN A 58 21.20 -11.58 1.76
N VAL A 59 19.96 -11.67 1.29
CA VAL A 59 19.35 -12.89 0.78
C VAL A 59 19.25 -12.77 -0.73
N ILE A 60 19.57 -13.87 -1.43
CA ILE A 60 19.49 -13.96 -2.89
C ILE A 60 18.27 -14.80 -3.24
N ILE A 61 17.40 -14.24 -4.09
CA ILE A 61 16.13 -14.85 -4.50
C ILE A 61 16.16 -15.05 -6.00
N GLU A 62 16.02 -16.31 -6.43
CA GLU A 62 15.86 -16.66 -7.85
C GLU A 62 14.62 -15.99 -8.42
N GLN A 63 14.73 -15.46 -9.63
CA GLN A 63 13.61 -14.92 -10.39
C GLN A 63 13.35 -15.83 -11.59
N SER A 64 12.08 -16.06 -11.92
CA SER A 64 11.71 -16.90 -13.08
C SER A 64 12.22 -16.37 -14.41
N TRP A 65 12.62 -15.09 -14.47
CA TRP A 65 13.29 -14.45 -15.60
C TRP A 65 14.25 -13.37 -15.10
N GLY A 66 15.35 -13.16 -15.82
CA GLY A 66 16.32 -12.10 -15.53
C GLY A 66 17.34 -12.46 -14.44
N SER A 67 17.95 -11.43 -13.86
CA SER A 67 18.95 -11.59 -12.79
C SER A 67 18.28 -11.87 -11.44
N PRO A 68 18.95 -12.60 -10.52
CA PRO A 68 18.40 -12.85 -9.19
C PRO A 68 18.21 -11.55 -8.40
N LYS A 69 17.18 -11.48 -7.56
CA LYS A 69 16.95 -10.35 -6.67
C LYS A 69 17.84 -10.51 -5.43
N ILE A 70 18.61 -9.48 -5.10
CA ILE A 70 19.38 -9.40 -3.86
C ILE A 70 18.64 -8.42 -2.95
N THR A 71 18.34 -8.82 -1.72
CA THR A 71 17.56 -7.97 -0.81
C THR A 71 17.93 -8.19 0.67
N LYS A 72 17.69 -7.16 1.48
CA LYS A 72 17.64 -7.25 2.94
C LYS A 72 16.23 -7.04 3.50
N ASP A 73 15.26 -6.78 2.63
CA ASP A 73 13.88 -6.57 3.04
C ASP A 73 13.25 -7.90 3.48
N GLY A 74 12.84 -7.97 4.74
CA GLY A 74 12.23 -9.14 5.34
C GLY A 74 10.91 -9.55 4.68
N VAL A 75 10.10 -8.60 4.19
CA VAL A 75 8.82 -8.95 3.54
C VAL A 75 9.05 -9.53 2.15
N THR A 76 10.02 -9.02 1.39
CA THR A 76 10.41 -9.62 0.10
C THR A 76 10.92 -11.05 0.30
N VAL A 77 11.76 -11.30 1.31
CA VAL A 77 12.25 -12.66 1.63
C VAL A 77 11.10 -13.57 2.03
N ALA A 78 10.23 -13.14 2.96
CA ALA A 78 9.07 -13.91 3.39
C ALA A 78 8.14 -14.26 2.22
N LYS A 79 7.95 -13.33 1.27
CA LYS A 79 7.11 -13.54 0.09
C LYS A 79 7.64 -14.57 -0.89
N ALA A 80 8.95 -14.74 -0.97
CA ALA A 80 9.58 -15.69 -1.88
C ALA A 80 9.55 -17.13 -1.37
N ILE A 81 9.24 -17.36 -0.10
CA ILE A 81 9.30 -18.69 0.52
C ILE A 81 7.95 -19.39 0.35
N GLU A 82 7.98 -20.50 -0.38
CA GLU A 82 6.88 -21.44 -0.48
C GLU A 82 7.40 -22.87 -0.27
N LEU A 83 6.74 -23.61 0.63
CA LEU A 83 7.17 -24.95 1.00
C LEU A 83 6.34 -26.01 0.30
N LYS A 84 7.01 -27.09 -0.13
CA LYS A 84 6.36 -28.22 -0.83
C LYS A 84 5.38 -28.97 0.07
N ASP A 85 5.73 -29.15 1.35
CA ASP A 85 4.83 -29.75 2.33
C ASP A 85 3.72 -28.77 2.70
N LYS A 86 2.47 -29.21 2.61
CA LYS A 86 1.31 -28.33 2.80
C LYS A 86 1.17 -27.84 4.23
N PHE A 87 1.50 -28.66 5.23
CA PHE A 87 1.36 -28.27 6.65
C PHE A 87 2.46 -27.30 7.06
N GLN A 88 3.69 -27.54 6.61
CA GLN A 88 4.78 -26.57 6.76
C GLN A 88 4.45 -25.26 6.02
N ASN A 89 3.93 -25.34 4.80
CA ASN A 89 3.56 -24.15 4.03
C ASN A 89 2.48 -23.32 4.72
N ILE A 90 1.51 -23.94 5.42
CA ILE A 90 0.54 -23.20 6.23
C ILE A 90 1.24 -22.40 7.32
N GLY A 91 2.20 -22.99 8.03
CA GLY A 91 3.01 -22.28 9.03
C GLY A 91 3.77 -21.10 8.44
N ALA A 92 4.44 -21.30 7.29
CA ALA A 92 5.13 -20.25 6.57
C ALA A 92 4.17 -19.12 6.13
N LYS A 93 3.01 -19.46 5.55
CA LYS A 93 2.01 -18.48 5.10
C LYS A 93 1.49 -17.61 6.24
N LEU A 94 1.26 -18.17 7.43
CA LEU A 94 0.82 -17.39 8.60
C LEU A 94 1.85 -16.34 9.02
N VAL A 95 3.15 -16.66 8.97
CA VAL A 95 4.20 -15.69 9.31
C VAL A 95 4.42 -14.70 8.18
N GLN A 96 4.26 -15.14 6.93
CA GLN A 96 4.25 -14.25 5.77
C GLN A 96 3.15 -13.19 5.90
N ASP A 97 1.96 -13.56 6.37
CA ASP A 97 0.86 -12.63 6.62
C ASP A 97 1.21 -11.61 7.71
N VAL A 98 1.91 -12.02 8.77
CA VAL A 98 2.42 -11.08 9.79
C VAL A 98 3.37 -10.05 9.17
N ALA A 99 4.35 -10.51 8.39
CA ALA A 99 5.29 -9.61 7.72
C ALA A 99 4.59 -8.66 6.72
N ASN A 100 3.60 -9.17 5.97
CA ASN A 100 2.81 -8.37 5.04
C ASN A 100 2.01 -7.29 5.75
N ASN A 101 1.28 -7.64 6.81
CA ASN A 101 0.45 -6.70 7.55
C ASN A 101 1.30 -5.60 8.18
N THR A 102 2.45 -5.95 8.78
CA THR A 102 3.39 -4.96 9.32
C THR A 102 3.92 -4.03 8.23
N ASN A 103 4.22 -4.55 7.04
CA ASN A 103 4.66 -3.73 5.91
C ASN A 103 3.57 -2.79 5.39
N GLU A 104 2.32 -3.25 5.33
CA GLU A 104 1.19 -2.42 4.89
C GLU A 104 0.85 -1.32 5.90
N GLU A 105 1.00 -1.58 7.19
CA GLU A 105 0.65 -0.64 8.27
C GLU A 105 1.77 0.34 8.61
N ALA A 106 3.02 -0.14 8.73
CA ALA A 106 4.15 0.68 9.18
C ALA A 106 5.23 0.91 8.10
N GLY A 107 5.30 0.05 7.08
CA GLY A 107 6.29 0.16 6.00
C GLY A 107 7.76 -0.08 6.39
N ASP A 108 8.02 -0.54 7.63
CA ASP A 108 9.29 -1.03 8.17
C ASP A 108 8.99 -2.04 9.31
N GLY A 109 9.99 -2.72 9.86
CA GLY A 109 9.85 -3.61 11.02
C GLY A 109 9.42 -5.04 10.69
N THR A 110 9.35 -5.40 9.41
CA THR A 110 8.90 -6.71 8.90
C THR A 110 9.72 -7.87 9.47
N THR A 111 11.04 -7.71 9.54
CA THR A 111 11.97 -8.69 10.13
C THR A 111 11.76 -8.84 11.63
N THR A 112 11.54 -7.72 12.34
CA THR A 112 11.24 -7.71 13.78
C THR A 112 9.93 -8.45 14.08
N ALA A 113 8.87 -8.16 13.31
CA ALA A 113 7.59 -8.83 13.44
C ALA A 113 7.71 -10.34 13.19
N THR A 114 8.51 -10.74 12.20
CA THR A 114 8.76 -12.14 11.86
C THR A 114 9.44 -12.91 13.00
N VAL A 115 10.49 -12.34 13.61
CA VAL A 115 11.20 -13.03 14.70
C VAL A 115 10.37 -13.10 15.98
N LEU A 116 9.57 -12.05 16.26
CA LEU A 116 8.62 -12.06 17.37
C LEU A 116 7.54 -13.12 17.15
N ALA A 117 6.95 -13.19 15.95
CA ALA A 117 5.97 -14.21 15.59
C ALA A 117 6.52 -15.63 15.77
N ARG A 118 7.77 -15.89 15.33
CA ARG A 118 8.45 -17.18 15.58
C ARG A 118 8.57 -17.48 17.07
N ALA A 119 9.08 -16.53 17.87
CA ALA A 119 9.27 -16.72 19.30
C ALA A 119 7.94 -17.06 20.00
N ILE A 120 6.86 -16.33 19.67
CA ILE A 120 5.51 -16.57 20.18
C ILE A 120 4.96 -17.92 19.76
N ALA A 121 5.11 -18.29 18.49
CA ALA A 121 4.61 -19.57 17.98
C ALA A 121 5.31 -20.77 18.63
N LYS A 122 6.65 -20.74 18.71
CA LYS A 122 7.47 -21.83 19.24
C LYS A 122 7.16 -22.14 20.70
N GLU A 123 7.22 -21.12 21.55
CA GLU A 123 7.00 -21.27 22.98
C GLU A 123 5.52 -21.55 23.29
N GLY A 124 4.60 -20.89 22.57
CA GLY A 124 3.16 -21.15 22.69
C GLY A 124 2.82 -22.62 22.41
N PHE A 125 3.36 -23.20 21.35
CA PHE A 125 3.14 -24.62 21.04
C PHE A 125 3.73 -25.57 22.08
N GLU A 126 4.85 -25.21 22.70
CA GLU A 126 5.43 -26.01 23.80
C GLU A 126 4.52 -25.98 25.03
N LYS A 127 4.06 -24.81 25.46
CA LYS A 127 3.19 -24.65 26.65
C LYS A 127 1.83 -25.31 26.45
N ILE A 128 1.22 -25.14 25.28
CA ILE A 128 -0.05 -25.82 24.94
C ILE A 128 0.11 -27.33 24.98
N SER A 129 1.26 -27.86 24.57
CA SER A 129 1.53 -29.31 24.64
C SER A 129 1.69 -29.82 26.07
N LYS A 130 1.92 -28.94 27.05
CA LYS A 130 1.95 -29.23 28.49
C LYS A 130 0.58 -29.09 29.19
N GLY A 131 -0.50 -28.83 28.45
CA GLY A 131 -1.87 -28.84 28.97
C GLY A 131 -2.49 -27.47 29.28
N THR A 132 -1.78 -26.36 29.00
CA THR A 132 -2.29 -24.99 29.11
C THR A 132 -3.48 -24.77 28.16
N ASN A 133 -4.52 -24.05 28.62
CA ASN A 133 -5.62 -23.67 27.76
C ASN A 133 -5.16 -22.63 26.71
N PRO A 134 -5.19 -22.94 25.39
CA PRO A 134 -4.71 -22.03 24.36
C PRO A 134 -5.44 -20.68 24.31
N ILE A 135 -6.72 -20.66 24.68
CA ILE A 135 -7.55 -19.45 24.62
C ILE A 135 -7.16 -18.50 25.76
N GLU A 136 -7.02 -19.00 26.98
CA GLU A 136 -6.61 -18.20 28.13
C GLU A 136 -5.15 -17.76 28.03
N PHE A 137 -4.28 -18.62 27.49
CA PHE A 137 -2.90 -18.23 27.15
C PHE A 137 -2.87 -17.06 26.16
N ARG A 138 -3.65 -17.14 25.07
CA ARG A 138 -3.76 -16.04 24.10
C ARG A 138 -4.26 -14.75 24.75
N LYS A 139 -5.26 -14.81 25.64
CA LYS A 139 -5.73 -13.62 26.37
C LYS A 139 -4.61 -12.98 27.17
N GLY A 140 -3.84 -13.78 27.91
CA GLY A 140 -2.67 -13.29 28.65
C GLY A 140 -1.64 -12.60 27.75
N VAL A 141 -1.33 -13.19 26.60
CA VAL A 141 -0.43 -12.58 25.60
C VAL A 141 -0.97 -11.24 25.11
N MET A 142 -2.26 -11.15 24.76
CA MET A 142 -2.86 -9.90 24.28
C MET A 142 -2.84 -8.80 25.36
N MET A 143 -3.12 -9.14 26.62
CA MET A 143 -3.04 -8.20 27.74
C MET A 143 -1.61 -7.65 27.93
N ALA A 144 -0.60 -8.50 27.78
CA ALA A 144 0.80 -8.08 27.83
C ALA A 144 1.15 -7.13 26.68
N VAL A 145 0.71 -7.46 25.46
CA VAL A 145 0.93 -6.61 24.28
C VAL A 145 0.28 -5.24 24.43
N GLU A 146 -0.98 -5.18 24.89
CA GLU A 146 -1.68 -3.91 25.15
C GLU A 146 -0.91 -3.04 26.16
N ARG A 147 -0.46 -3.64 27.27
CA ARG A 147 0.31 -2.91 28.29
C ARG A 147 1.66 -2.41 27.76
N ILE A 148 2.34 -3.18 26.91
CA ILE A 148 3.59 -2.78 26.26
C ILE A 148 3.35 -1.61 25.33
N VAL A 149 2.30 -1.66 24.50
CA VAL A 149 1.97 -0.57 23.56
C VAL A 149 1.72 0.74 24.33
N ASP A 150 0.99 0.68 25.44
CA ASP A 150 0.77 1.86 26.30
C ASP A 150 2.07 2.40 26.89
N GLU A 151 2.99 1.52 27.29
CA GLU A 151 4.27 1.92 27.84
C GLU A 151 5.22 2.48 26.76
N LEU A 152 5.18 1.94 25.54
CA LEU A 152 5.90 2.47 24.38
C LEU A 152 5.42 3.89 24.05
N LYS A 153 4.10 4.13 24.08
CA LYS A 153 3.52 5.47 23.86
C LYS A 153 4.00 6.47 24.91
N LYS A 154 4.09 6.06 26.19
CA LYS A 154 4.64 6.91 27.27
C LYS A 154 6.12 7.22 27.08
N ASN A 155 6.88 6.25 26.56
CA ASN A 155 8.31 6.40 26.29
C ASN A 155 8.61 7.10 24.96
N SER A 156 7.60 7.32 24.12
CA SER A 156 7.76 7.98 22.82
C SER A 156 8.11 9.45 23.00
N LYS A 157 9.07 9.91 22.19
CA LYS A 157 9.46 11.32 22.09
C LYS A 157 9.08 11.83 20.70
N PRO A 158 8.32 12.94 20.57
CA PRO A 158 8.05 13.56 19.27
C PRO A 158 9.34 13.99 18.57
N VAL A 159 9.38 13.80 17.24
CA VAL A 159 10.48 14.27 16.40
C VAL A 159 10.31 15.77 16.14
N THR A 160 11.32 16.56 16.48
CA THR A 160 11.23 18.03 16.38
C THR A 160 12.31 18.62 15.49
N THR A 161 13.45 17.94 15.38
CA THR A 161 14.61 18.44 14.67
C THR A 161 14.81 17.70 13.35
N PRO A 162 15.23 18.37 12.27
CA PRO A 162 15.54 17.69 11.01
C PRO A 162 16.71 16.70 11.12
N GLU A 163 17.57 16.87 12.14
CA GLU A 163 18.65 15.94 12.48
C GLU A 163 18.10 14.61 13.00
N GLU A 164 17.04 14.63 13.82
CA GLU A 164 16.34 13.41 14.25
C GLU A 164 15.70 12.69 13.06
N ILE A 165 15.10 13.43 12.12
CA ILE A 165 14.57 12.84 10.86
C ILE A 165 15.68 12.16 10.06
N ALA A 166 16.81 12.83 9.89
CA ALA A 166 17.96 12.26 9.17
C ALA A 166 18.52 11.02 9.89
N GLN A 167 18.51 11.00 11.23
CA GLN A 167 18.93 9.83 12.02
C GLN A 167 18.00 8.63 11.80
N VAL A 168 16.68 8.84 11.86
CA VAL A 168 15.69 7.77 11.60
C VAL A 168 15.89 7.20 10.19
N ALA A 169 15.94 8.07 9.18
CA ALA A 169 16.18 7.66 7.80
C ALA A 169 17.51 6.90 7.64
N THR A 170 18.59 7.38 8.25
CA THR A 170 19.91 6.72 8.19
C THR A 170 19.86 5.32 8.79
N ILE A 171 19.19 5.17 9.94
CA ILE A 171 19.10 3.87 10.63
C ILE A 171 18.30 2.87 9.79
N SER A 172 17.12 3.26 9.31
CA SER A 172 16.28 2.40 8.45
C SER A 172 16.92 2.12 7.09
N ALA A 173 17.76 3.03 6.56
CA ALA A 173 18.54 2.81 5.35
C ALA A 173 19.81 1.93 5.55
N ASN A 174 19.88 1.16 6.64
CA ASN A 174 21.02 0.33 7.03
C ASN A 174 22.33 1.11 7.29
N GLY A 175 22.24 2.28 7.91
CA GLY A 175 23.38 3.13 8.27
C GLY A 175 23.87 4.04 7.14
N ASP A 176 23.11 4.14 6.04
CA ASP A 176 23.45 4.96 4.89
C ASP A 176 23.08 6.43 5.13
N ARG A 177 24.07 7.23 5.49
CA ARG A 177 23.89 8.67 5.77
C ARG A 177 23.47 9.46 4.53
N ALA A 178 23.90 9.06 3.34
CA ALA A 178 23.56 9.77 2.12
C ALA A 178 22.05 9.70 1.85
N ILE A 179 21.45 8.52 2.07
CA ILE A 179 19.99 8.34 2.01
C ILE A 179 19.30 9.18 3.10
N GLY A 180 19.83 9.17 4.33
CA GLY A 180 19.27 9.94 5.43
C GLY A 180 19.23 11.45 5.17
N ASP A 181 20.34 12.00 4.68
CA ASP A 181 20.44 13.42 4.32
C ASP A 181 19.51 13.76 3.14
N LEU A 182 19.41 12.87 2.16
CA LEU A 182 18.55 13.04 0.98
C LEU A 182 17.07 13.07 1.36
N ILE A 183 16.62 12.19 2.26
CA ILE A 183 15.24 12.19 2.78
C ILE A 183 14.98 13.43 3.64
N SER A 184 15.90 13.79 4.54
CA SER A 184 15.76 15.01 5.36
C SER A 184 15.66 16.27 4.50
N ASN A 185 16.49 16.38 3.45
CA ASN A 185 16.43 17.49 2.50
C ASN A 185 15.14 17.50 1.68
N ALA A 186 14.60 16.34 1.32
CA ALA A 186 13.31 16.24 0.65
C ALA A 186 12.20 16.77 1.56
N MET A 187 12.10 16.26 2.79
CA MET A 187 11.11 16.71 3.79
C MET A 187 11.21 18.20 4.10
N LYS A 188 12.44 18.76 4.19
CA LYS A 188 12.63 20.21 4.35
C LYS A 188 12.05 21.03 3.19
N LYS A 189 12.11 20.52 1.96
CA LYS A 189 11.63 21.24 0.76
C LYS A 189 10.12 21.13 0.57
N VAL A 190 9.53 19.96 0.83
CA VAL A 190 8.09 19.73 0.59
C VAL A 190 7.23 19.86 1.85
N GLY A 191 7.86 20.00 3.02
CA GLY A 191 7.20 19.94 4.32
C GLY A 191 7.05 18.51 4.82
N ASN A 192 6.74 18.36 6.11
CA ASN A 192 6.55 17.07 6.76
C ASN A 192 5.38 16.28 6.13
N ASP A 193 4.31 16.97 5.75
CA ASP A 193 3.13 16.40 5.08
C ASP A 193 3.29 16.35 3.55
N GLY A 194 4.48 16.67 3.04
CA GLY A 194 4.78 16.71 1.62
C GLY A 194 4.83 15.32 0.99
N VAL A 195 4.43 15.25 -0.28
CA VAL A 195 4.50 13.98 -1.02
C VAL A 195 5.94 13.75 -1.49
N ILE A 196 6.49 12.60 -1.13
CA ILE A 196 7.82 12.15 -1.55
C ILE A 196 7.67 10.82 -2.30
N THR A 197 8.27 10.71 -3.48
CA THR A 197 8.21 9.54 -4.37
C THR A 197 9.61 9.11 -4.80
N VAL A 198 9.85 7.80 -4.86
CA VAL A 198 11.14 7.21 -5.22
C VAL A 198 11.10 6.59 -6.62
N LYS A 199 12.10 6.88 -7.45
CA LYS A 199 12.25 6.38 -8.83
C LYS A 199 13.65 5.89 -9.11
N ASP A 200 13.76 5.14 -10.20
CA ASP A 200 15.02 4.64 -10.71
C ASP A 200 15.75 5.81 -11.39
N GLY A 201 16.94 6.14 -10.89
CA GLY A 201 17.83 7.10 -11.50
C GLY A 201 18.48 6.52 -12.76
N LYS A 202 18.76 7.40 -13.73
CA LYS A 202 19.57 7.04 -14.91
C LYS A 202 21.07 7.33 -14.70
N THR A 203 21.40 8.02 -13.62
CA THR A 203 22.73 8.46 -13.25
C THR A 203 23.29 7.58 -12.14
N LEU A 204 24.60 7.66 -11.91
CA LEU A 204 25.26 6.94 -10.81
C LEU A 204 24.98 7.55 -9.44
N ILE A 205 24.51 8.80 -9.41
CA ILE A 205 24.37 9.63 -8.21
C ILE A 205 22.88 9.80 -7.91
N ASP A 206 22.53 9.88 -6.63
CA ASP A 206 21.16 10.14 -6.24
C ASP A 206 20.78 11.61 -6.48
N GLU A 207 19.58 11.85 -7.00
CA GLU A 207 19.08 13.19 -7.30
C GLU A 207 17.77 13.47 -6.57
N LEU A 208 17.65 14.69 -6.03
CA LEU A 208 16.41 15.23 -5.46
C LEU A 208 15.86 16.31 -6.39
N GLU A 209 14.74 16.03 -7.04
CA GLU A 209 14.01 16.99 -7.89
C GLU A 209 12.67 17.32 -7.22
N VAL A 210 12.37 18.60 -6.99
CA VAL A 210 11.03 19.01 -6.55
C VAL A 210 10.24 19.40 -7.78
N ILE A 211 9.12 18.70 -8.00
CA ILE A 211 8.28 18.86 -9.18
C ILE A 211 6.87 19.20 -8.75
N GLU A 212 6.17 19.99 -9.56
CA GLU A 212 4.75 20.21 -9.36
C GLU A 212 4.01 18.88 -9.60
N GLY A 213 3.15 18.49 -8.67
CA GLY A 213 2.42 17.23 -8.74
C GLY A 213 1.41 17.09 -7.61
N MET A 214 0.50 16.13 -7.74
CA MET A 214 -0.59 15.92 -6.80
C MET A 214 -0.74 14.44 -6.48
N LYS A 215 -0.88 14.11 -5.19
CA LYS A 215 -1.22 12.77 -4.69
C LYS A 215 -2.61 12.77 -4.08
N PHE A 216 -3.38 11.71 -4.32
CA PHE A 216 -4.63 11.45 -3.61
C PHE A 216 -4.86 9.96 -3.37
N ASP A 217 -5.59 9.65 -2.30
CA ASP A 217 -5.70 8.30 -1.73
C ASP A 217 -6.84 7.50 -2.39
N ARG A 218 -6.74 7.34 -3.71
CA ARG A 218 -7.58 6.44 -4.50
C ARG A 218 -6.71 5.70 -5.50
N GLY A 219 -6.72 4.37 -5.44
CA GLY A 219 -6.03 3.54 -6.41
C GLY A 219 -6.90 3.06 -7.56
N TYR A 220 -6.37 2.08 -8.31
CA TYR A 220 -7.04 1.51 -9.47
C TYR A 220 -8.31 0.74 -9.10
N ILE A 221 -9.35 0.87 -9.92
CA ILE A 221 -10.61 0.13 -9.71
C ILE A 221 -10.43 -1.36 -10.03
N SER A 222 -9.53 -1.70 -10.96
CA SER A 222 -9.28 -3.08 -11.40
C SER A 222 -7.79 -3.39 -11.49
N PRO A 223 -7.31 -4.51 -10.91
CA PRO A 223 -5.90 -4.91 -10.98
C PRO A 223 -5.47 -5.26 -12.41
N TYR A 224 -6.40 -5.48 -13.34
CA TYR A 224 -6.07 -5.76 -14.74
C TYR A 224 -5.49 -4.55 -15.49
N PHE A 225 -5.49 -3.35 -14.90
CA PHE A 225 -4.81 -2.19 -15.46
C PHE A 225 -3.31 -2.16 -15.18
N ILE A 226 -2.81 -2.97 -14.23
CA ILE A 226 -1.39 -3.07 -13.87
C ILE A 226 -0.57 -3.31 -15.14
N ASN A 227 0.44 -2.48 -15.35
CA ASN A 227 1.32 -2.55 -16.50
C ASN A 227 2.79 -2.77 -16.13
N THR A 228 3.11 -2.78 -14.83
CA THR A 228 4.46 -2.96 -14.33
C THR A 228 4.62 -4.36 -13.74
N ALA A 229 5.71 -5.05 -14.09
CA ALA A 229 6.03 -6.37 -13.53
C ALA A 229 6.63 -6.27 -12.10
N LYS A 230 7.25 -5.13 -11.77
CA LYS A 230 7.90 -4.84 -10.49
C LYS A 230 6.97 -4.04 -9.56
N GLY A 231 5.99 -4.73 -8.99
CA GLY A 231 5.00 -4.17 -8.07
C GLY A 231 3.62 -3.97 -8.70
N ALA A 232 2.58 -4.05 -7.88
CA ALA A 232 1.18 -3.90 -8.30
C ALA A 232 0.85 -2.41 -8.54
N LYS A 233 1.43 -1.84 -9.60
CA LYS A 233 1.28 -0.43 -9.98
C LYS A 233 1.09 -0.22 -11.48
N ILE A 234 0.47 0.90 -11.81
CA ILE A 234 0.24 1.38 -13.17
C ILE A 234 1.10 2.62 -13.35
N GLU A 235 1.99 2.60 -14.33
CA GLU A 235 2.88 3.72 -14.65
C GLU A 235 2.70 4.13 -16.11
N TYR A 236 2.23 5.35 -16.34
CA TYR A 236 2.13 5.89 -17.70
C TYR A 236 2.88 7.21 -17.81
N GLN A 237 3.44 7.45 -19.00
CA GLN A 237 4.12 8.70 -19.36
C GLN A 237 3.28 9.44 -20.39
N ASN A 238 3.28 10.78 -20.32
CA ASN A 238 2.55 11.68 -21.21
C ASN A 238 1.07 11.29 -21.37
N ALA A 239 0.39 11.09 -20.23
CA ALA A 239 -0.99 10.63 -20.18
C ALA A 239 -1.99 11.80 -20.26
N LEU A 240 -3.13 11.52 -20.89
CA LEU A 240 -4.33 12.35 -20.84
C LEU A 240 -5.15 11.99 -19.60
N VAL A 241 -5.81 12.98 -19.00
CA VAL A 241 -6.65 12.79 -17.80
C VAL A 241 -8.05 13.31 -18.08
N LEU A 242 -9.04 12.43 -17.92
CA LEU A 242 -10.46 12.76 -17.99
C LEU A 242 -11.01 12.88 -16.57
N PHE A 243 -11.71 13.98 -16.29
CA PHE A 243 -12.37 14.22 -15.01
C PHE A 243 -13.88 14.19 -15.16
N SER A 244 -14.57 13.28 -14.49
CA SER A 244 -16.03 13.19 -14.50
C SER A 244 -16.58 13.29 -13.09
N GLU A 245 -17.50 14.23 -12.86
CA GLU A 245 -18.16 14.34 -11.56
C GLU A 245 -19.17 13.20 -11.36
N LYS A 246 -19.77 12.72 -12.46
CA LYS A 246 -20.76 11.63 -12.48
C LYS A 246 -20.11 10.26 -12.64
N LYS A 247 -20.87 9.22 -12.30
CA LYS A 247 -20.53 7.81 -12.57
C LYS A 247 -20.54 7.50 -14.06
N ILE A 248 -19.60 6.67 -14.49
CA ILE A 248 -19.48 6.19 -15.86
C ILE A 248 -19.81 4.70 -15.89
N SER A 249 -21.06 4.38 -16.22
CA SER A 249 -21.54 2.99 -16.34
C SER A 249 -21.72 2.54 -17.79
N SER A 250 -22.10 3.47 -18.67
CA SER A 250 -22.35 3.22 -20.10
C SER A 250 -21.05 3.27 -20.88
N VAL A 251 -20.89 2.34 -21.82
CA VAL A 251 -19.75 2.36 -22.75
C VAL A 251 -19.86 3.51 -23.76
N GLN A 252 -21.07 3.96 -24.08
CA GLN A 252 -21.30 4.98 -25.11
C GLN A 252 -20.66 6.32 -24.76
N SER A 253 -20.70 6.69 -23.48
CA SER A 253 -20.09 7.94 -23.03
C SER A 253 -18.56 7.87 -23.13
N ILE A 254 -17.93 6.74 -22.81
CA ILE A 254 -16.46 6.67 -22.79
C ILE A 254 -15.80 6.45 -24.16
N ILE A 255 -16.55 5.99 -25.18
CA ILE A 255 -16.01 5.70 -26.52
C ILE A 255 -15.24 6.91 -27.12
N PRO A 256 -15.80 8.13 -27.17
CA PRO A 256 -15.08 9.29 -27.72
C PRO A 256 -13.73 9.56 -27.05
N ALA A 257 -13.66 9.43 -25.71
CA ALA A 257 -12.42 9.60 -24.96
C ALA A 257 -11.37 8.54 -25.31
N LEU A 258 -11.79 7.27 -25.42
CA LEU A 258 -10.91 6.15 -25.77
C LEU A 258 -10.40 6.25 -27.21
N GLU A 259 -11.27 6.63 -28.15
CA GLU A 259 -10.89 6.83 -29.55
C GLU A 259 -9.88 7.95 -29.70
N LEU A 260 -10.08 9.07 -29.02
CA LEU A 260 -9.18 10.21 -29.05
C LEU A 260 -7.81 9.89 -28.45
N ALA A 261 -7.79 9.22 -27.30
CA ALA A 261 -6.54 8.77 -26.68
C ALA A 261 -5.76 7.81 -27.59
N ASN A 262 -6.47 6.87 -28.23
CA ASN A 262 -5.88 5.92 -29.16
C ASN A 262 -5.38 6.59 -30.46
N GLN A 263 -6.11 7.58 -31.00
CA GLN A 263 -5.68 8.37 -32.15
C GLN A 263 -4.39 9.16 -31.86
N GLN A 264 -4.29 9.76 -30.67
CA GLN A 264 -3.09 10.46 -30.23
C GLN A 264 -1.97 9.53 -29.76
N ARG A 265 -2.24 8.22 -29.64
CA ARG A 265 -1.35 7.21 -29.05
C ARG A 265 -0.83 7.60 -27.66
N LYS A 266 -1.69 8.24 -26.87
CA LYS A 266 -1.39 8.63 -25.49
C LYS A 266 -2.19 7.74 -24.51
N PRO A 267 -1.62 7.40 -23.35
CA PRO A 267 -2.39 6.76 -22.27
C PRO A 267 -3.54 7.65 -21.79
N LEU A 268 -4.64 7.04 -21.36
CA LEU A 268 -5.79 7.74 -20.77
C LEU A 268 -6.03 7.32 -19.33
N ILE A 269 -6.10 8.29 -18.43
CA ILE A 269 -6.49 8.12 -17.04
C ILE A 269 -7.89 8.70 -16.85
N ILE A 270 -8.79 7.93 -16.27
CA ILE A 270 -10.15 8.37 -15.98
C ILE A 270 -10.29 8.53 -14.46
N VAL A 271 -10.60 9.74 -14.02
CA VAL A 271 -10.92 10.09 -12.63
C VAL A 271 -12.41 10.41 -12.59
N ALA A 272 -13.22 9.51 -12.04
CA ALA A 272 -14.67 9.67 -11.99
C ALA A 272 -15.22 9.37 -10.59
N GLU A 273 -16.46 9.76 -10.28
CA GLU A 273 -17.12 9.30 -9.04
C GLU A 273 -17.03 7.77 -8.90
N ASP A 274 -17.36 7.07 -9.98
CA ASP A 274 -17.16 5.63 -10.11
C ASP A 274 -17.10 5.25 -11.60
N VAL A 275 -16.42 4.14 -11.91
CA VAL A 275 -16.42 3.51 -13.23
C VAL A 275 -16.81 2.05 -13.06
N ASP A 276 -18.00 1.69 -13.52
CA ASP A 276 -18.58 0.38 -13.30
C ASP A 276 -19.28 -0.18 -14.55
N GLY A 277 -19.96 -1.32 -14.38
CA GLY A 277 -20.81 -1.92 -15.40
C GLY A 277 -20.09 -2.25 -16.72
N GLU A 278 -20.72 -1.83 -17.82
CA GLU A 278 -20.26 -2.11 -19.17
C GLU A 278 -18.99 -1.33 -19.52
N ALA A 279 -18.88 -0.08 -19.04
CA ALA A 279 -17.71 0.77 -19.25
C ALA A 279 -16.43 0.11 -18.70
N LEU A 280 -16.45 -0.31 -17.43
CA LEU A 280 -15.29 -0.95 -16.80
C LEU A 280 -14.92 -2.26 -17.51
N SER A 281 -15.92 -3.09 -17.82
CA SER A 281 -15.73 -4.39 -18.48
C SER A 281 -15.08 -4.20 -19.85
N THR A 282 -15.53 -3.22 -20.62
CA THR A 282 -15.01 -2.91 -21.95
C THR A 282 -13.57 -2.38 -21.88
N MET A 283 -13.27 -1.49 -20.94
CA MET A 283 -11.92 -0.98 -20.72
C MET A 283 -10.94 -2.09 -20.36
N VAL A 284 -11.30 -2.98 -19.44
CA VAL A 284 -10.47 -4.12 -19.03
C VAL A 284 -10.24 -5.07 -20.20
N LEU A 285 -11.28 -5.40 -20.97
CA LEU A 285 -11.16 -6.26 -22.15
C LEU A 285 -10.25 -5.66 -23.22
N ASN A 286 -10.37 -4.36 -23.50
CA ASN A 286 -9.52 -3.67 -24.47
C ASN A 286 -8.07 -3.55 -23.97
N ARG A 287 -7.86 -3.32 -22.68
CA ARG A 287 -6.52 -3.33 -22.07
C ARG A 287 -5.84 -4.70 -22.23
N LEU A 288 -6.57 -5.79 -22.04
CA LEU A 288 -6.04 -7.16 -22.10
C LEU A 288 -5.87 -7.68 -23.53
N LYS A 289 -6.82 -7.41 -24.43
CA LYS A 289 -6.81 -7.93 -25.81
C LYS A 289 -6.04 -7.05 -26.79
N VAL A 290 -6.24 -5.74 -26.71
CA VAL A 290 -5.71 -4.76 -27.67
C VAL A 290 -4.46 -4.07 -27.12
N GLY A 291 -4.24 -4.14 -25.80
CA GLY A 291 -3.14 -3.43 -25.16
C GLY A 291 -3.41 -1.92 -25.00
N LEU A 292 -4.68 -1.50 -25.04
CA LEU A 292 -5.06 -0.09 -24.90
C LEU A 292 -4.56 0.46 -23.56
N GLN A 293 -3.79 1.54 -23.59
CA GLN A 293 -3.20 2.15 -22.40
C GLN A 293 -4.23 2.99 -21.65
N VAL A 294 -5.00 2.34 -20.78
CA VAL A 294 -6.05 3.01 -19.99
C VAL A 294 -6.00 2.56 -18.52
N ALA A 295 -6.39 3.46 -17.62
CA ALA A 295 -6.67 3.13 -16.22
C ALA A 295 -7.81 4.02 -15.68
N ALA A 296 -8.56 3.49 -14.71
CA ALA A 296 -9.62 4.23 -14.03
C ALA A 296 -9.42 4.22 -12.51
N VAL A 297 -9.65 5.37 -11.90
CA VAL A 297 -9.55 5.62 -10.46
C VAL A 297 -10.78 6.40 -10.01
N LYS A 298 -11.18 6.19 -8.75
CA LYS A 298 -12.27 6.97 -8.16
C LYS A 298 -11.79 8.36 -7.80
N ALA A 299 -12.67 9.35 -7.88
CA ALA A 299 -12.40 10.69 -7.42
C ALA A 299 -12.22 10.69 -5.87
N PRO A 300 -11.26 11.46 -5.34
CA PRO A 300 -11.04 11.57 -3.90
C PRO A 300 -12.13 12.40 -3.22
N GLY A 301 -12.39 12.12 -1.94
CA GLY A 301 -13.40 12.82 -1.15
C GLY A 301 -14.84 12.34 -1.39
N PHE A 302 -15.79 13.08 -0.82
CA PHE A 302 -17.23 12.84 -0.91
C PHE A 302 -17.98 14.19 -0.96
N GLY A 303 -19.19 14.20 -1.54
CA GLY A 303 -20.03 15.41 -1.62
C GLY A 303 -19.33 16.58 -2.30
N ASP A 304 -19.52 17.79 -1.76
CA ASP A 304 -18.96 19.03 -2.32
C ASP A 304 -17.43 19.10 -2.28
N ASN A 305 -16.81 18.43 -1.30
CA ASN A 305 -15.36 18.34 -1.22
C ASN A 305 -14.79 17.55 -2.42
N ARG A 306 -15.49 16.51 -2.89
CA ARG A 306 -15.11 15.76 -4.10
C ARG A 306 -15.16 16.66 -5.33
N LYS A 307 -16.23 17.43 -5.50
CA LYS A 307 -16.39 18.36 -6.63
C LYS A 307 -15.25 19.37 -6.66
N SER A 308 -14.99 20.00 -5.51
CA SER A 308 -13.93 21.00 -5.37
C SER A 308 -12.54 20.43 -5.64
N THR A 309 -12.25 19.23 -5.13
CA THR A 309 -10.96 18.55 -5.36
C THR A 309 -10.81 18.12 -6.82
N LEU A 310 -11.90 17.71 -7.49
CA LEU A 310 -11.90 17.35 -8.91
C LEU A 310 -11.58 18.57 -9.79
N HIS A 311 -12.14 19.73 -9.46
CA HIS A 311 -11.80 20.99 -10.10
C HIS A 311 -10.34 21.40 -9.88
N ASP A 312 -9.81 21.20 -8.66
CA ASP A 312 -8.39 21.49 -8.36
C ASP A 312 -7.46 20.65 -9.24
N MET A 313 -7.76 19.35 -9.41
CA MET A 313 -7.03 18.46 -10.31
C MET A 313 -7.14 18.87 -11.78
N ALA A 314 -8.34 19.27 -12.21
CA ALA A 314 -8.57 19.73 -13.57
C ALA A 314 -7.74 20.99 -13.88
N ILE A 315 -7.74 21.99 -12.99
CA ILE A 315 -6.94 23.21 -13.14
C ILE A 315 -5.44 22.89 -13.14
N ALA A 316 -4.97 22.03 -12.23
CA ALA A 316 -3.56 21.64 -12.13
C ALA A 316 -3.05 20.90 -13.38
N THR A 317 -3.92 20.18 -14.08
CA THR A 317 -3.57 19.42 -15.29
C THR A 317 -3.94 20.13 -16.60
N GLY A 318 -4.68 21.24 -16.53
CA GLY A 318 -5.15 22.01 -17.68
C GLY A 318 -6.37 21.43 -18.39
N GLY A 319 -7.16 20.60 -17.70
CA GLY A 319 -8.41 20.02 -18.22
C GLY A 319 -9.66 20.67 -17.64
N ILE A 320 -10.83 20.17 -18.04
CA ILE A 320 -12.13 20.54 -17.47
C ILE A 320 -12.79 19.34 -16.77
N VAL A 321 -13.79 19.62 -15.94
CA VAL A 321 -14.60 18.60 -15.27
C VAL A 321 -15.90 18.42 -16.06
N PHE A 322 -16.21 17.18 -16.43
CA PHE A 322 -17.44 16.81 -17.13
C PHE A 322 -18.58 16.47 -16.16
N GLY A 323 -19.81 16.79 -16.56
CA GLY A 323 -21.02 16.44 -15.81
C GLY A 323 -21.19 17.23 -14.50
N ASP A 324 -20.77 18.49 -14.50
CA ASP A 324 -21.01 19.45 -13.42
C ASP A 324 -22.52 19.71 -13.21
N ASP A 325 -22.90 20.32 -12.09
CA ASP A 325 -24.32 20.59 -11.78
C ASP A 325 -25.03 21.46 -12.85
N ALA A 326 -24.26 22.21 -13.64
CA ALA A 326 -24.74 23.00 -14.76
C ALA A 326 -24.84 22.22 -16.09
N ASP A 327 -24.31 20.99 -16.14
CA ASP A 327 -24.22 20.09 -17.29
C ASP A 327 -23.73 20.80 -18.57
N LEU A 328 -22.76 21.72 -18.41
CA LEU A 328 -22.30 22.60 -19.49
C LEU A 328 -21.57 21.83 -20.59
N VAL A 329 -20.91 20.72 -20.23
CA VAL A 329 -20.18 19.87 -21.17
C VAL A 329 -20.52 18.41 -20.93
N LYS A 330 -21.16 17.81 -21.95
CA LYS A 330 -21.43 16.37 -21.99
C LYS A 330 -20.18 15.60 -22.37
N LEU A 331 -20.04 14.42 -21.79
CA LEU A 331 -18.88 13.56 -22.00
C LEU A 331 -18.86 12.97 -23.42
N GLU A 332 -20.01 12.91 -24.10
CA GLU A 332 -20.13 12.52 -25.50
C GLU A 332 -19.56 13.57 -26.49
N ASP A 333 -19.56 14.86 -26.12
CA ASP A 333 -19.15 15.98 -26.97
C ASP A 333 -17.68 16.41 -26.70
N LEU A 334 -16.87 15.48 -26.21
CA LEU A 334 -15.50 15.71 -25.76
C LEU A 334 -14.58 16.20 -26.89
N LYS A 335 -13.80 17.26 -26.60
CA LYS A 335 -12.75 17.77 -27.48
C LYS A 335 -11.36 17.48 -26.90
N PRO A 336 -10.31 17.46 -27.75
CA PRO A 336 -8.95 17.21 -27.29
C PRO A 336 -8.42 18.16 -26.21
N HIS A 337 -8.87 19.41 -26.19
CA HIS A 337 -8.45 20.43 -25.22
C HIS A 337 -9.18 20.33 -23.87
N ASP A 338 -10.22 19.51 -23.78
CA ASP A 338 -10.99 19.34 -22.54
C ASP A 338 -10.30 18.36 -21.58
N LEU A 339 -9.42 17.51 -22.10
CA LEU A 339 -8.63 16.56 -21.32
C LEU A 339 -7.42 17.24 -20.69
N GLY A 340 -7.18 16.95 -19.41
CA GLY A 340 -5.95 17.35 -18.73
C GLY A 340 -4.74 16.59 -19.27
N GLU A 341 -3.55 17.16 -19.14
CA GLU A 341 -2.31 16.48 -19.48
C GLU A 341 -1.38 16.37 -18.28
N VAL A 342 -0.78 15.18 -18.10
CA VAL A 342 0.26 14.93 -17.11
C VAL A 342 1.47 14.28 -17.76
N SER A 343 2.67 14.68 -17.34
CA SER A 343 3.89 14.08 -17.89
C SER A 343 4.09 12.65 -17.39
N GLU A 344 3.63 12.35 -16.16
CA GLU A 344 3.70 11.02 -15.60
C GLU A 344 2.60 10.78 -14.59
N VAL A 345 2.11 9.54 -14.52
CA VAL A 345 1.11 9.10 -13.56
C VAL A 345 1.49 7.73 -13.00
N VAL A 346 1.39 7.61 -11.68
CA VAL A 346 1.61 6.35 -10.95
C VAL A 346 0.37 6.05 -10.14
N ILE A 347 -0.24 4.88 -10.34
CA ILE A 347 -1.44 4.44 -9.63
C ILE A 347 -1.14 3.11 -8.94
N THR A 348 -1.34 3.04 -7.64
CA THR A 348 -1.25 1.83 -6.82
C THR A 348 -2.64 1.33 -6.46
N LYS A 349 -2.75 0.35 -5.55
CA LYS A 349 -4.03 -0.14 -5.03
C LYS A 349 -4.77 0.94 -4.24
N ASP A 350 -4.03 1.80 -3.56
CA ASP A 350 -4.59 2.73 -2.58
C ASP A 350 -4.40 4.20 -3.00
N ASP A 351 -3.38 4.51 -3.80
CA ASP A 351 -2.99 5.87 -4.14
C ASP A 351 -2.90 6.15 -5.65
N THR A 352 -3.11 7.40 -6.04
CA THR A 352 -2.79 7.94 -7.37
C THR A 352 -1.90 9.16 -7.23
N LEU A 353 -0.87 9.22 -8.07
CA LEU A 353 0.09 10.31 -8.16
C LEU A 353 0.12 10.86 -9.58
N LEU A 354 -0.23 12.13 -9.75
CA LEU A 354 -0.16 12.87 -10.99
C LEU A 354 1.04 13.83 -10.94
N LEU A 355 1.98 13.69 -11.87
CA LEU A 355 3.24 14.44 -11.86
C LEU A 355 3.36 15.34 -13.09
N LYS A 356 3.85 16.57 -12.86
CA LYS A 356 4.09 17.60 -13.89
C LYS A 356 2.85 17.78 -14.77
N GLY A 357 1.76 18.21 -14.14
CA GLY A 357 0.54 18.63 -14.83
C GLY A 357 0.83 19.85 -15.71
N LYS A 358 0.16 19.94 -16.86
CA LYS A 358 0.34 21.07 -17.80
C LYS A 358 -0.67 22.19 -17.60
N GLY A 359 -1.16 22.37 -16.37
CA GLY A 359 -2.02 23.49 -16.01
C GLY A 359 -1.31 24.83 -16.16
N ASN A 360 -2.09 25.87 -16.43
CA ASN A 360 -1.58 27.23 -16.49
C ASN A 360 -1.27 27.74 -15.08
N LYS A 361 -0.02 28.16 -14.83
CA LYS A 361 0.43 28.64 -13.51
C LYS A 361 -0.43 29.77 -12.96
N ALA A 362 -0.87 30.69 -13.81
CA ALA A 362 -1.72 31.80 -13.39
C ALA A 362 -3.08 31.33 -12.83
N ASP A 363 -3.65 30.27 -13.38
CA ASP A 363 -4.93 29.72 -12.94
C ASP A 363 -4.76 28.88 -11.66
N ILE A 364 -3.62 28.19 -11.53
CA ILE A 364 -3.24 27.49 -10.29
C ILE A 364 -3.03 28.50 -9.15
N ASP A 365 -2.27 29.58 -9.37
CA ASP A 365 -2.01 30.62 -8.35
C ASP A 365 -3.30 31.32 -7.90
N ARG A 366 -4.22 31.60 -8.84
CA ARG A 366 -5.55 32.11 -8.53
C ARG A 366 -6.33 31.14 -7.66
N ARG A 367 -6.29 29.85 -7.99
CA ARG A 367 -6.98 28.80 -7.22
C ARG A 367 -6.40 28.65 -5.81
N VAL A 368 -5.08 28.69 -5.69
CA VAL A 368 -4.36 28.67 -4.40
C VAL A 368 -4.75 29.88 -3.54
N THR A 369 -4.85 31.07 -4.15
CA THR A 369 -5.27 32.29 -3.44
C THR A 369 -6.72 32.17 -2.96
N GLN A 370 -7.61 31.69 -3.82
CA GLN A 370 -9.01 31.44 -3.46
C GLN A 370 -9.14 30.49 -2.26
N ILE A 371 -8.39 29.37 -2.24
CA ILE A 371 -8.44 28.42 -1.12
C ILE A 371 -7.88 29.05 0.16
N LYS A 372 -6.85 29.91 0.08
CA LYS A 372 -6.34 30.65 1.25
C LYS A 372 -7.40 31.59 1.82
N ASP A 373 -8.11 32.33 0.97
CA ASP A 373 -9.19 33.21 1.41
C ASP A 373 -10.34 32.41 2.05
N GLU A 374 -10.69 31.24 1.49
CA GLU A 374 -11.69 30.31 2.07
C GLU A 374 -11.27 29.79 3.46
N ILE A 375 -9.96 29.53 3.67
CA ILE A 375 -9.40 29.09 4.97
C ILE A 375 -9.53 30.18 6.04
N GLU A 376 -9.39 31.45 5.67
CA GLU A 376 -9.52 32.59 6.59
C GLU A 376 -10.97 32.88 6.95
N GLN A 377 -11.90 32.64 6.02
CA GLN A 377 -13.33 32.90 6.21
C GLN A 377 -14.04 31.77 6.98
N THR A 378 -13.58 30.52 6.87
CA THR A 378 -14.24 29.41 7.58
C THR A 378 -13.99 29.47 9.09
N THR A 379 -15.06 29.26 9.85
CA THR A 379 -15.01 29.10 11.32
C THR A 379 -15.01 27.63 11.74
N SER A 380 -15.22 26.71 10.80
CA SER A 380 -15.26 25.28 11.04
C SER A 380 -13.86 24.67 10.98
N GLN A 381 -13.41 24.08 12.08
CA GLN A 381 -12.10 23.42 12.14
C GLN A 381 -11.98 22.27 11.13
N TYR A 382 -13.08 21.53 10.90
CA TYR A 382 -13.13 20.43 9.93
C TYR A 382 -12.95 20.92 8.49
N GLU A 383 -13.64 22.00 8.11
CA GLU A 383 -13.49 22.57 6.76
C GLU A 383 -12.09 23.16 6.57
N LYS A 384 -11.55 23.80 7.61
CA LYS A 384 -10.20 24.35 7.61
C LYS A 384 -9.15 23.29 7.33
N GLU A 385 -9.25 22.13 7.97
CA GLU A 385 -8.37 20.98 7.74
C GLU A 385 -8.47 20.48 6.29
N LYS A 386 -9.68 20.35 5.74
CA LYS A 386 -9.89 19.92 4.35
C LYS A 386 -9.41 20.92 3.31
N LEU A 387 -9.55 22.22 3.58
CA LEU A 387 -9.00 23.26 2.72
C LEU A 387 -7.46 23.28 2.81
N GLN A 388 -6.87 23.03 3.98
CA GLN A 388 -5.42 22.89 4.13
C GLN A 388 -4.87 21.68 3.37
N GLU A 389 -5.55 20.53 3.40
CA GLU A 389 -5.19 19.35 2.58
C GLU A 389 -5.18 19.68 1.08
N ARG A 390 -6.23 20.37 0.60
CA ARG A 390 -6.34 20.80 -0.81
C ARG A 390 -5.26 21.81 -1.17
N LEU A 391 -4.99 22.78 -0.30
CA LEU A 391 -3.96 23.78 -0.47
C LEU A 391 -2.57 23.12 -0.57
N ALA A 392 -2.27 22.17 0.32
CA ALA A 392 -1.01 21.44 0.32
C ALA A 392 -0.82 20.66 -1.00
N ARG A 393 -1.88 20.01 -1.50
CA ARG A 393 -1.87 19.28 -2.78
C ARG A 393 -1.61 20.15 -4.01
N LEU A 394 -2.01 21.42 -3.96
CA LEU A 394 -1.79 22.38 -5.05
C LEU A 394 -0.49 23.17 -4.91
N SER A 395 -0.09 23.50 -3.67
CA SER A 395 1.02 24.42 -3.38
C SER A 395 2.34 23.70 -3.11
N ASN A 396 2.29 22.56 -2.42
CA ASN A 396 3.47 21.81 -2.04
C ASN A 396 3.75 20.79 -3.14
N GLY A 397 4.84 21.04 -3.88
CA GLY A 397 5.27 20.11 -4.93
C GLY A 397 5.58 18.71 -4.39
N VAL A 398 5.71 17.75 -5.29
CA VAL A 398 6.16 16.39 -5.01
C VAL A 398 7.69 16.37 -5.04
N ALA A 399 8.33 15.87 -4.00
CA ALA A 399 9.75 15.56 -4.03
C ALA A 399 9.96 14.22 -4.72
N LEU A 400 10.75 14.22 -5.77
CA LEU A 400 11.15 13.04 -6.51
C LEU A 400 12.59 12.67 -6.17
N LEU A 401 12.75 11.51 -5.55
CA LEU A 401 14.04 10.89 -5.24
C LEU A 401 14.41 9.93 -6.36
N LYS A 402 15.41 10.27 -7.16
CA LYS A 402 15.95 9.36 -8.18
C LYS A 402 17.15 8.63 -7.60
N VAL A 403 17.02 7.32 -7.44
CA VAL A 403 18.05 6.47 -6.84
C VAL A 403 19.04 6.06 -7.91
N GLY A 404 20.28 6.53 -7.79
CA GLY A 404 21.37 6.19 -8.69
C GLY A 404 22.02 4.86 -8.32
N GLY A 405 22.73 4.27 -9.27
CA GLY A 405 23.50 3.04 -9.06
C GLY A 405 24.19 2.54 -10.32
N SER A 406 25.13 1.62 -10.16
CA SER A 406 25.98 1.12 -11.25
C SER A 406 25.34 -0.06 -11.98
N SER A 407 24.38 -0.73 -11.37
CA SER A 407 23.65 -1.86 -11.95
C SER A 407 22.18 -1.86 -11.55
N GLU A 408 21.34 -2.50 -12.35
CA GLU A 408 19.90 -2.58 -12.07
C GLU A 408 19.61 -3.27 -10.73
N VAL A 409 20.38 -4.30 -10.36
CA VAL A 409 20.22 -5.01 -9.09
C VAL A 409 20.54 -4.11 -7.90
N GLU A 410 21.61 -3.32 -7.99
CA GLU A 410 22.01 -2.35 -6.97
C GLU A 410 20.96 -1.23 -6.82
N VAL A 411 20.46 -0.68 -7.93
CA VAL A 411 19.43 0.36 -7.91
C VAL A 411 18.15 -0.17 -7.24
N ASN A 412 17.74 -1.40 -7.56
CA ASN A 412 16.55 -2.00 -6.94
C ASN A 412 16.73 -2.23 -5.43
N GLU A 413 17.88 -2.75 -4.99
CA GLU A 413 18.17 -2.92 -3.54
C GLU A 413 18.18 -1.59 -2.81
N LYS A 414 18.88 -0.60 -3.38
CA LYS A 414 18.99 0.74 -2.79
C LYS A 414 17.63 1.42 -2.75
N LYS A 415 16.80 1.25 -3.78
CA LYS A 415 15.43 1.77 -3.82
C LYS A 415 14.54 1.15 -2.75
N ASP A 416 14.63 -0.16 -2.54
CA ASP A 416 13.92 -0.83 -1.45
C ASP A 416 14.30 -0.16 -0.11
N ARG A 417 15.60 0.04 0.16
CA ARG A 417 16.08 0.76 1.37
C ARG A 417 15.59 2.20 1.48
N VAL A 418 15.55 2.95 0.38
CA VAL A 418 15.06 4.34 0.38
C VAL A 418 13.56 4.39 0.68
N ASN A 419 12.78 3.43 0.17
CA ASN A 419 11.35 3.34 0.49
C ASN A 419 11.12 2.98 1.96
N ASP A 420 11.86 2.01 2.50
CA ASP A 420 11.78 1.62 3.91
C ASP A 420 12.12 2.81 4.82
N ALA A 421 13.21 3.51 4.51
CA ALA A 421 13.62 4.71 5.24
C ALA A 421 12.59 5.85 5.13
N LEU A 422 11.96 6.02 3.97
CA LEU A 422 10.90 7.01 3.78
C LEU A 422 9.69 6.72 4.67
N ASN A 423 9.21 5.47 4.67
CA ASN A 423 8.06 5.06 5.48
C ASN A 423 8.38 5.19 6.98
N ALA A 424 9.56 4.75 7.41
CA ALA A 424 10.01 4.90 8.79
C ALA A 424 10.06 6.37 9.24
N THR A 425 10.54 7.28 8.38
CA THR A 425 10.53 8.71 8.72
C THR A 425 9.14 9.30 8.82
N ARG A 426 8.18 8.87 7.99
CA ARG A 426 6.78 9.32 8.10
C ARG A 426 6.16 8.87 9.42
N ALA A 427 6.29 7.58 9.74
CA ALA A 427 5.81 7.03 11.01
C ALA A 427 6.43 7.75 12.23
N ALA A 428 7.73 8.07 12.16
CA ALA A 428 8.42 8.80 13.22
C ALA A 428 7.93 10.24 13.41
N VAL A 429 7.52 10.92 12.33
CA VAL A 429 6.94 12.26 12.41
C VAL A 429 5.53 12.22 13.03
N GLU A 430 4.76 11.18 12.75
CA GLU A 430 3.38 11.03 13.24
C GLU A 430 3.30 10.57 14.70
N GLU A 431 4.04 9.52 15.07
CA GLU A 431 3.92 8.88 16.40
C GLU A 431 5.12 9.11 17.33
N GLY A 432 6.20 9.71 16.81
CA GLY A 432 7.45 9.92 17.54
C GLY A 432 8.43 8.75 17.44
N ILE A 433 9.50 8.81 18.24
CA ILE A 433 10.59 7.84 18.26
C ILE A 433 10.82 7.25 19.64
N VAL A 434 11.31 6.01 19.65
CA VAL A 434 11.73 5.27 20.85
C VAL A 434 13.16 4.75 20.71
N ALA A 435 13.74 4.24 21.79
CA ALA A 435 15.09 3.67 21.78
C ALA A 435 15.19 2.42 20.89
N GLY A 436 16.04 2.47 19.86
CA GLY A 436 16.23 1.37 18.91
C GLY A 436 16.98 0.14 19.46
N GLY A 437 17.26 -0.81 18.56
CA GLY A 437 18.06 -2.00 18.85
C GLY A 437 17.40 -3.00 19.82
N GLY A 438 16.06 -3.02 19.88
CA GLY A 438 15.29 -3.85 20.83
C GLY A 438 15.18 -3.27 22.24
N THR A 439 15.90 -2.18 22.55
CA THR A 439 15.92 -1.58 23.89
C THR A 439 14.55 -1.06 24.33
N ALA A 440 13.75 -0.52 23.42
CA ALA A 440 12.40 -0.05 23.73
C ALA A 440 11.53 -1.17 24.32
N LEU A 441 11.55 -2.36 23.71
CA LEU A 441 10.78 -3.52 24.17
C LEU A 441 11.30 -4.01 25.53
N LEU A 442 12.62 -4.09 25.71
CA LEU A 442 13.24 -4.47 26.99
C LEU A 442 12.88 -3.51 28.14
N ARG A 443 12.77 -2.20 27.86
CA ARG A 443 12.38 -1.20 28.87
C ARG A 443 10.91 -1.29 29.27
N CYS A 444 10.07 -1.96 28.50
CA CYS A 444 8.67 -2.19 28.83
C CYS A 444 8.47 -3.38 29.79
N LEU A 445 9.48 -4.23 29.99
CA LEU A 445 9.38 -5.42 30.85
C LEU A 445 8.88 -5.13 32.27
N PRO A 446 9.34 -4.08 32.99
CA PRO A 446 8.86 -3.79 34.34
C PRO A 446 7.36 -3.43 34.40
N ALA A 447 6.78 -2.99 33.29
CA ALA A 447 5.35 -2.66 33.23
C ALA A 447 4.46 -3.92 33.22
N LEU A 448 5.01 -5.07 32.83
CA LEU A 448 4.28 -6.35 32.77
C LEU A 448 4.07 -6.95 34.16
N ASP A 449 4.95 -6.68 35.12
CA ASP A 449 4.84 -7.16 36.51
C ASP A 449 3.60 -6.60 37.24
N GLN A 450 3.01 -5.52 36.71
CA GLN A 450 1.86 -4.84 37.29
C GLN A 450 0.51 -5.37 36.80
N ILE A 451 0.51 -6.31 35.84
CA ILE A 451 -0.71 -6.85 35.25
C ILE A 451 -1.36 -7.84 36.23
N LYS A 452 -2.63 -7.58 36.57
CA LYS A 452 -3.44 -8.51 37.34
C LYS A 452 -3.99 -9.60 36.42
N VAL A 453 -3.90 -10.85 36.88
CA VAL A 453 -4.31 -12.04 36.13
C VAL A 453 -5.50 -12.71 36.81
N GLU A 454 -6.39 -13.29 36.02
CA GLU A 454 -7.55 -14.02 36.53
C GLU A 454 -7.24 -15.50 36.76
N ASN A 455 -6.31 -16.07 35.98
CA ASN A 455 -5.93 -17.48 36.06
C ASN A 455 -4.45 -17.72 35.71
N GLU A 456 -3.96 -18.94 35.96
CA GLU A 456 -2.56 -19.33 35.73
C GLU A 456 -2.18 -19.38 34.25
N ASP A 457 -3.12 -19.69 33.36
CA ASP A 457 -2.86 -19.74 31.91
C ASP A 457 -2.60 -18.33 31.35
N GLN A 458 -3.35 -17.31 31.80
CA GLN A 458 -3.10 -15.90 31.50
C GLN A 458 -1.74 -15.44 32.05
N ARG A 459 -1.42 -15.83 33.30
CA ARG A 459 -0.11 -15.55 33.91
C ARG A 459 1.03 -16.15 33.08
N THR A 460 0.84 -17.37 32.59
CA THR A 460 1.81 -18.05 31.72
C THR A 460 1.96 -17.31 30.39
N GLY A 461 0.87 -16.77 29.83
CA GLY A 461 0.89 -15.93 28.63
C GLY A 461 1.65 -14.60 28.82
N ILE A 462 1.45 -13.92 29.95
CA ILE A 462 2.13 -12.65 30.27
C ILE A 462 3.62 -12.87 30.56
N PHE A 463 3.94 -13.85 31.41
CA PHE A 463 5.31 -14.18 31.76
C PHE A 463 6.13 -14.63 30.54
N PHE A 464 5.47 -15.25 29.55
CA PHE A 464 6.09 -15.61 28.28
C PHE A 464 6.62 -14.37 27.53
N ILE A 465 5.85 -13.28 27.46
CA ILE A 465 6.28 -12.04 26.80
C ILE A 465 7.48 -11.41 27.53
N CYS A 466 7.59 -11.58 28.86
CA CYS A 466 8.71 -11.02 29.63
C CYS A 466 10.09 -11.62 29.33
N PHE A 467 10.16 -12.87 28.87
CA PHE A 467 11.45 -13.59 28.71
C PHE A 467 12.04 -13.51 27.31
N TYR A 468 11.24 -13.14 26.31
CA TYR A 468 11.57 -13.31 24.90
C TYR A 468 11.43 -12.04 24.06
N LEU A 469 11.02 -10.92 24.68
CA LEU A 469 11.34 -9.56 24.24
C LEU A 469 12.72 -9.18 24.76
#